data_AF-A0A6M3KD66-F1
#
_entry.id   AF-A0A6M3KD66-F1
#
_cell.length_a   1.000
_cell.length_b   1.000
_cell.length_c   1.000
_cell.angle_alpha   90.00
_cell.angle_beta   90.00
_cell.angle_gamma   90.00
#
_symmetry.space_group_name_H-M   'P 1'
#
loop_
_entity.id
_entity.type
_entity.pdbx_description
1 polymer ?
#
loop_
_entity_poly.entity_id
_entity_poly.type
_entity_poly.pdbx_seq_one_letter_code
_entity_poly.pdbx_strand_id
1 'polypeptide(L)'
;MKKGFTHESTYNESKEWYTPKYIFDALGVEFDLDPCSPGLAVVPWVPAIQHYTLRDNGLTKEWNGSVWLNPPYGSDTPKWMRKLSLHGNGIALVFSRTDVKWFHNYIPKADAICFIKGRVQFVKASVAGQYAKGRHVPCGGCGAGSMLVAYGSEMASALFKSKLGLTLPVSKNVETFRTAKDFAGGSRRPNENLPHLSESRQRIINAASAALRRRNQN
;
A
#
# COMPACT_ATOMS: atom_id res chain seq x y z
N MET A 1 28.07 12.30 28.14
CA MET A 1 27.48 10.95 27.99
C MET A 1 26.70 10.89 26.69
N LYS A 2 27.04 9.97 25.77
CA LYS A 2 26.30 9.74 24.52
C LYS A 2 24.95 9.11 24.89
N LYS A 3 23.82 9.77 24.58
CA LYS A 3 22.48 9.17 24.72
C LYS A 3 22.33 8.11 23.62
N GLY A 4 22.31 6.85 24.06
CA GLY A 4 22.09 5.69 23.21
C GLY A 4 20.68 5.63 22.63
N PHE A 5 20.54 4.77 21.62
CA PHE A 5 19.35 4.39 20.86
C PHE A 5 18.03 4.54 21.63
N THR A 6 17.30 5.62 21.36
CA THR A 6 15.89 5.73 21.73
C THR A 6 15.07 4.83 20.81
N HIS A 7 14.74 3.63 21.29
CA HIS A 7 13.60 2.87 20.78
C HIS A 7 12.31 3.62 21.13
N GLU A 8 11.42 3.68 20.15
CA GLU A 8 10.04 4.19 20.13
C GLU A 8 9.48 4.70 21.49
N SER A 9 9.27 6.01 21.57
CA SER A 9 8.61 6.66 22.71
C SER A 9 7.21 6.10 22.95
N THR A 10 6.94 5.63 24.17
CA THR A 10 5.70 4.99 24.65
C THR A 10 4.51 5.94 24.82
N TYR A 11 4.59 7.17 24.29
CA TYR A 11 3.50 8.15 24.32
C TYR A 11 2.87 8.24 22.92
N ASN A 12 1.91 7.36 22.65
CA ASN A 12 1.05 7.47 21.48
C ASN A 12 -0.05 8.50 21.77
N GLU A 13 0.29 9.79 21.76
CA GLU A 13 -0.68 10.74 21.24
C GLU A 13 -1.03 10.22 19.84
N SER A 14 -2.30 9.93 19.58
CA SER A 14 -2.78 9.51 18.27
C SER A 14 -2.51 10.65 17.29
N LYS A 15 -1.31 10.69 16.75
CA LYS A 15 -0.96 11.60 15.68
C LYS A 15 -1.79 11.09 14.49
N GLU A 16 -2.85 11.80 14.15
CA GLU A 16 -3.61 11.54 12.93
C GLU A 16 -2.82 12.13 11.75
N TRP A 17 -2.48 11.27 10.79
CA TRP A 17 -1.69 11.61 9.59
C TRP A 17 -2.56 11.40 8.36
N TYR A 18 -2.81 12.48 7.62
CA TYR A 18 -3.65 12.46 6.43
C TYR A 18 -2.79 12.40 5.17
N THR A 19 -3.31 11.72 4.15
CA THR A 19 -2.65 11.57 2.86
C THR A 19 -2.55 12.94 2.16
N PRO A 20 -1.37 13.35 1.69
CA PRO A 20 -1.21 14.61 0.97
C PRO A 20 -1.83 14.54 -0.44
N LYS A 21 -2.35 15.69 -0.90
CA LYS A 21 -3.07 15.83 -2.19
C LYS A 21 -2.30 15.33 -3.40
N TYR A 22 -0.98 15.50 -3.43
CA TYR A 22 -0.15 15.08 -4.57
C TYR A 22 -0.24 13.58 -4.88
N ILE A 23 -0.56 12.75 -3.88
CA ILE A 23 -0.75 11.30 -4.10
C ILE A 23 -2.02 11.09 -4.94
N PHE A 24 -3.11 11.76 -4.58
CA PHE A 24 -4.37 11.67 -5.32
C PHE A 24 -4.26 12.28 -6.71
N ASP A 25 -3.58 13.42 -6.85
CA ASP A 25 -3.33 14.08 -8.14
C ASP A 25 -2.54 13.16 -9.09
N ALA A 26 -1.56 12.43 -8.55
CA ALA A 26 -0.79 11.47 -9.32
C ALA A 26 -1.60 10.21 -9.68
N LEU A 27 -2.47 9.74 -8.78
CA LEU A 27 -3.33 8.58 -9.05
C LEU A 27 -4.40 8.89 -10.09
N GLY A 28 -4.99 10.08 -10.04
CA GLY A 28 -6.06 10.50 -10.96
C GLY A 28 -7.32 9.64 -10.83
N VAL A 29 -7.65 9.21 -9.61
CA VAL A 29 -8.81 8.37 -9.30
C VAL A 29 -9.75 9.12 -8.37
N GLU A 30 -11.04 9.09 -8.68
CA GLU A 30 -12.12 9.33 -7.73
C GLU A 30 -12.58 7.99 -7.17
N PHE A 31 -12.61 7.86 -5.85
CA PHE A 31 -12.98 6.64 -5.16
C PHE A 31 -14.43 6.68 -4.73
N ASP A 32 -15.07 5.52 -4.68
CA ASP A 32 -16.43 5.43 -4.13
C ASP A 32 -16.41 5.56 -2.59
N LEU A 33 -15.36 5.06 -1.93
CA LEU A 33 -15.31 4.97 -0.47
C LEU A 33 -13.92 5.20 0.14
N ASP A 34 -13.86 6.03 1.17
CA ASP A 34 -12.78 6.08 2.18
C ASP A 34 -13.30 5.55 3.53
N PRO A 35 -13.01 4.29 3.91
CA PRO A 35 -13.54 3.67 5.11
C PRO A 35 -12.71 3.99 6.37
N CYS A 36 -11.63 4.77 6.25
CA CYS A 36 -10.73 5.18 7.34
C CYS A 36 -10.64 6.70 7.44
N SER A 37 -11.74 7.39 7.14
CA SER A 37 -11.68 8.82 6.95
C SER A 37 -11.78 9.61 8.26
N PRO A 38 -11.05 10.73 8.40
CA PRO A 38 -11.38 11.73 9.43
C PRO A 38 -12.63 12.56 9.05
N GLY A 39 -13.20 12.35 7.85
CA GLY A 39 -14.40 13.01 7.35
C GLY A 39 -14.11 14.10 6.30
N LEU A 40 -15.03 14.27 5.34
CA LEU A 40 -14.85 15.15 4.19
C LEU A 40 -14.55 16.61 4.56
N ALA A 41 -15.14 17.13 5.64
CA ALA A 41 -14.88 18.48 6.12
C ALA A 41 -13.43 18.69 6.59
N VAL A 42 -12.75 17.61 7.03
CA VAL A 42 -11.37 17.65 7.54
C VAL A 42 -10.37 17.47 6.40
N VAL A 43 -10.69 16.59 5.45
CA VAL A 43 -9.81 16.23 4.32
C VAL A 43 -10.51 16.42 2.96
N PRO A 44 -10.96 17.64 2.62
CA PRO A 44 -11.74 17.89 1.40
C PRO A 44 -10.98 17.62 0.09
N TRP A 45 -9.67 17.33 0.17
CA TRP A 45 -8.82 16.99 -0.96
C TRP A 45 -8.71 15.48 -1.21
N VAL A 46 -9.29 14.63 -0.36
CA VAL A 46 -9.39 13.18 -0.59
C VAL A 46 -10.57 12.96 -1.54
N PRO A 47 -10.34 12.48 -2.78
CA PRO A 47 -11.40 12.35 -3.77
C PRO A 47 -12.17 11.05 -3.53
N ALA A 48 -12.98 10.99 -2.48
CA ALA A 48 -13.88 9.88 -2.20
C ALA A 48 -15.33 10.38 -2.09
N ILE A 49 -16.28 9.62 -2.63
CA ILE A 49 -17.70 9.98 -2.59
C ILE A 49 -18.27 9.76 -1.18
N GLN A 50 -17.99 8.59 -0.59
CA GLN A 50 -18.42 8.24 0.76
C GLN A 50 -17.24 8.16 1.72
N HIS A 51 -17.48 8.58 2.96
CA HIS A 51 -16.49 8.55 4.04
C HIS A 51 -17.08 7.86 5.27
N TYR A 52 -16.44 6.80 5.76
CA TYR A 52 -16.71 6.27 7.09
C TYR A 52 -15.72 6.85 8.08
N THR A 53 -16.26 7.43 9.14
CA THR A 53 -15.50 8.02 10.24
C THR A 53 -15.22 7.00 11.34
N LEU A 54 -14.42 7.41 12.33
CA LEU A 54 -14.22 6.63 13.55
C LEU A 54 -15.56 6.20 14.20
N ARG A 55 -16.59 7.06 14.14
CA ARG A 55 -17.93 6.77 14.70
C ARG A 55 -18.65 5.68 13.94
N ASP A 56 -18.45 5.60 12.63
CA ASP A 56 -19.07 4.59 11.76
C ASP A 56 -18.41 3.23 11.88
N ASN A 57 -17.14 3.19 12.30
CA ASN A 57 -16.31 1.99 12.34
C ASN A 57 -16.31 1.26 10.99
N GLY A 58 -15.55 1.80 10.01
CA GLY A 58 -15.54 1.29 8.64
C GLY A 58 -15.15 -0.18 8.47
N LEU A 59 -14.54 -0.83 9.46
CA LEU A 59 -14.33 -2.30 9.45
C LEU A 59 -15.65 -3.07 9.55
N THR A 60 -16.67 -2.52 10.20
CA THR A 60 -17.98 -3.17 10.42
C THR A 60 -18.99 -2.87 9.32
N LYS A 61 -18.76 -1.84 8.51
CA LYS A 61 -19.65 -1.41 7.44
C LYS A 61 -19.42 -2.20 6.15
N GLU A 62 -20.43 -2.24 5.27
CA GLU A 62 -20.26 -2.76 3.92
C GLU A 62 -19.44 -1.80 3.06
N TRP A 63 -18.63 -2.36 2.16
CA TRP A 63 -17.80 -1.62 1.21
C TRP A 63 -18.33 -1.90 -0.20
N ASN A 64 -18.55 -0.84 -0.97
CA ASN A 64 -19.03 -0.91 -2.34
C ASN A 64 -18.12 -0.05 -3.23
N GLY A 65 -17.97 -0.44 -4.49
CA GLY A 65 -17.15 0.29 -5.46
C GLY A 65 -15.64 0.24 -5.18
N SER A 66 -14.93 1.26 -5.60
CA SER A 66 -13.50 1.47 -5.44
C SER A 66 -13.17 2.10 -4.08
N VAL A 67 -12.16 1.57 -3.40
CA VAL A 67 -11.80 2.00 -2.04
C VAL A 67 -10.45 2.73 -2.00
N TRP A 68 -10.41 3.92 -1.41
CA TRP A 68 -9.17 4.49 -0.88
C TRP A 68 -8.98 4.06 0.56
N LEU A 69 -7.84 3.47 0.91
CA LEU A 69 -7.56 2.99 2.26
C LEU A 69 -6.26 3.57 2.80
N ASN A 70 -6.35 4.53 3.72
CA ASN A 70 -5.23 4.94 4.57
C ASN A 70 -5.54 4.50 6.02
N PRO A 71 -5.25 3.25 6.40
CA PRO A 71 -5.73 2.70 7.66
C PRO A 71 -4.94 3.27 8.84
N PRO A 72 -5.49 3.22 10.07
CA PRO A 72 -4.70 3.47 11.26
C PRO A 72 -3.49 2.52 11.28
N TYR A 73 -2.31 3.10 11.47
CA TYR A 73 -1.06 2.34 11.52
C TYR A 73 -0.92 1.64 12.87
N GLY A 74 -0.61 0.34 12.84
CA GLY A 74 -0.35 -0.45 14.04
C GLY A 74 -1.05 -1.80 14.03
N SER A 75 -1.58 -2.21 15.18
CA SER A 75 -2.18 -3.53 15.41
C SER A 75 -3.39 -3.84 14.53
N ASP A 76 -4.12 -2.83 14.08
CA ASP A 76 -5.31 -3.00 13.24
C ASP A 76 -5.04 -2.98 11.73
N THR A 77 -3.88 -2.49 11.27
CA THR A 77 -3.50 -2.50 9.85
C THR A 77 -3.73 -3.87 9.18
N PRO A 78 -3.40 -5.02 9.80
CA PRO A 78 -3.71 -6.34 9.23
C PRO A 78 -5.20 -6.60 8.93
N LYS A 79 -6.12 -6.08 9.76
CA LYS A 79 -7.57 -6.28 9.58
C LYS A 79 -8.08 -5.53 8.36
N TRP A 80 -7.63 -4.28 8.20
CA TRP A 80 -7.96 -3.44 7.05
C TRP A 80 -7.40 -4.02 5.75
N MET A 81 -6.13 -4.45 5.76
CA MET A 81 -5.50 -5.07 4.59
C MET A 81 -6.18 -6.39 4.21
N ARG A 82 -6.61 -7.19 5.19
CA ARG A 82 -7.43 -8.39 4.93
C ARG A 82 -8.72 -8.02 4.22
N LYS A 83 -9.44 -7.01 4.72
CA LYS A 83 -10.73 -6.60 4.18
C LYS A 83 -10.60 -6.06 2.76
N LEU A 84 -9.64 -5.17 2.49
CA LEU A 84 -9.39 -4.68 1.13
C LEU A 84 -8.99 -5.80 0.16
N SER A 85 -8.14 -6.74 0.61
CA SER A 85 -7.75 -7.88 -0.21
C SER A 85 -8.93 -8.78 -0.58
N LEU A 86 -9.92 -8.93 0.29
CA LEU A 86 -11.14 -9.69 0.00
C LEU A 86 -12.12 -8.88 -0.85
N HIS A 87 -12.17 -7.56 -0.65
CA HIS A 87 -12.98 -6.64 -1.44
C HIS A 87 -12.52 -6.57 -2.90
N GLY A 88 -11.21 -6.63 -3.14
CA GLY A 88 -10.65 -6.82 -4.47
C GLY A 88 -10.66 -5.58 -5.38
N ASN A 89 -11.17 -4.43 -4.91
CA ASN A 89 -11.17 -3.18 -5.67
C ASN A 89 -10.80 -1.96 -4.80
N GLY A 90 -9.55 -1.53 -4.86
CA GLY A 90 -9.11 -0.31 -4.18
C GLY A 90 -7.60 -0.19 -4.01
N ILE A 91 -7.16 0.92 -3.43
CA ILE A 91 -5.76 1.26 -3.19
C ILE A 91 -5.54 1.50 -1.69
N ALA A 92 -4.56 0.81 -1.11
CA ALA A 92 -4.11 1.08 0.26
C ALA A 92 -2.78 1.84 0.29
N LEU A 93 -2.68 2.86 1.14
CA LEU A 93 -1.43 3.49 1.55
C LEU A 93 -0.98 2.94 2.90
N VAL A 94 0.11 2.19 2.92
CA VAL A 94 0.64 1.54 4.13
C VAL A 94 2.17 1.68 4.21
N PHE A 95 2.72 1.44 5.41
CA PHE A 95 4.17 1.34 5.54
C PHE A 95 4.71 0.09 4.86
N SER A 96 5.89 0.22 4.25
CA SER A 96 6.63 -0.85 3.57
C SER A 96 7.26 -1.81 4.57
N ARG A 97 6.42 -2.49 5.36
CA ARG A 97 6.81 -3.55 6.30
C ARG A 97 6.78 -4.87 5.52
N THR A 98 7.85 -5.21 4.82
CA THR A 98 7.91 -6.39 3.93
C THR A 98 8.14 -7.71 4.68
N ASP A 99 8.44 -7.63 5.97
CA ASP A 99 8.83 -8.70 6.89
C ASP A 99 7.65 -9.23 7.74
N VAL A 100 6.50 -8.56 7.71
CA VAL A 100 5.35 -8.86 8.59
C VAL A 100 4.35 -9.82 7.94
N LYS A 101 3.63 -10.58 8.78
CA LYS A 101 2.67 -11.62 8.33
C LYS A 101 1.62 -11.10 7.35
N TRP A 102 1.02 -9.94 7.62
CA TRP A 102 -0.04 -9.40 6.77
C TRP A 102 0.48 -9.04 5.37
N PHE A 103 1.76 -8.65 5.26
CA PHE A 103 2.39 -8.38 3.98
C PHE A 103 2.34 -9.65 3.12
N HIS A 104 2.87 -10.76 3.65
CA HIS A 104 2.89 -12.04 2.95
C HIS A 104 1.50 -12.66 2.73
N ASN A 105 0.52 -12.35 3.57
CA ASN A 105 -0.82 -12.94 3.44
C ASN A 105 -1.72 -12.21 2.43
N TYR A 106 -1.54 -10.89 2.27
CA TYR A 106 -2.48 -10.04 1.53
C TYR A 106 -1.83 -9.37 0.31
N ILE A 107 -0.57 -8.97 0.38
CA ILE A 107 0.10 -8.33 -0.77
C ILE A 107 0.23 -9.27 -1.98
N PRO A 108 0.51 -10.58 -1.85
CA PRO A 108 0.53 -11.48 -3.01
C PRO A 108 -0.81 -11.62 -3.75
N LYS A 109 -1.91 -11.12 -3.16
CA LYS A 109 -3.25 -11.10 -3.78
C LYS A 109 -3.55 -9.79 -4.50
N ALA A 110 -2.68 -8.79 -4.35
CA ALA A 110 -2.79 -7.51 -5.05
C ALA A 110 -2.52 -7.67 -6.56
N ASP A 111 -2.86 -6.64 -7.32
CA ASP A 111 -2.59 -6.52 -8.75
C ASP A 111 -1.32 -5.69 -9.02
N ALA A 112 -1.04 -4.68 -8.19
CA ALA A 112 0.16 -3.88 -8.27
C ALA A 112 0.61 -3.34 -6.91
N ILE A 113 1.91 -3.08 -6.80
CA ILE A 113 2.52 -2.39 -5.66
C ILE A 113 3.40 -1.25 -6.17
N CYS A 114 3.32 -0.08 -5.53
CA CYS A 114 4.18 1.06 -5.80
C CYS A 114 4.97 1.42 -4.54
N PHE A 115 6.30 1.30 -4.60
CA PHE A 115 7.19 1.83 -3.58
C PHE A 115 7.46 3.30 -3.88
N ILE A 116 6.84 4.20 -3.10
CA ILE A 116 6.89 5.64 -3.34
C ILE A 116 8.34 6.13 -3.22
N LYS A 117 8.80 6.95 -4.19
CA LYS A 117 10.12 7.56 -4.16
C LYS A 117 10.15 8.64 -3.08
N GLY A 118 10.98 8.43 -2.06
CA GLY A 118 11.12 9.35 -0.93
C GLY A 118 10.12 9.08 0.20
N ARG A 119 10.19 9.89 1.27
CA ARG A 119 9.28 9.76 2.42
C ARG A 119 8.03 10.58 2.17
N VAL A 120 6.86 9.95 2.28
CA VAL A 120 5.58 10.66 2.24
C VAL A 120 5.54 11.68 3.37
N GLN A 121 5.30 12.94 3.00
CA GLN A 121 5.13 14.05 3.93
C GLN A 121 3.64 14.17 4.24
N PHE A 122 3.18 13.45 5.26
CA PHE A 122 1.76 13.47 5.61
C PHE A 122 1.36 14.80 6.25
N VAL A 123 0.08 15.12 6.05
CA VAL A 123 -0.56 16.29 6.64
C VAL A 123 -0.99 15.94 8.06
N LYS A 124 -0.57 16.73 9.04
CA LYS A 124 -1.00 16.53 10.43
C LYS A 124 -2.39 17.09 10.66
N ALA A 125 -3.18 16.47 11.52
CA ALA A 125 -4.52 16.97 11.87
C ALA A 125 -4.54 18.45 12.29
N SER A 126 -3.56 18.89 13.08
CA SER A 126 -3.46 20.29 13.55
C SER A 126 -3.30 21.34 12.45
N VAL A 127 -2.85 20.94 11.25
CA VAL A 127 -2.63 21.86 10.11
C VAL A 127 -3.52 21.54 8.91
N ALA A 128 -4.41 20.56 9.01
CA ALA A 128 -5.28 20.11 7.91
C ALA A 128 -6.14 21.24 7.33
N GLY A 129 -6.74 22.08 8.18
CA GLY A 129 -7.54 23.21 7.72
C GLY A 129 -6.74 24.30 6.99
N GLN A 130 -5.44 24.43 7.28
CA GLN A 130 -4.55 25.33 6.53
C GLN A 130 -4.13 24.70 5.20
N TYR A 131 -3.82 23.40 5.21
CA TYR A 131 -3.51 22.63 4.02
C TYR A 131 -4.65 22.64 3.00
N ALA A 132 -5.90 22.45 3.47
CA ALA A 132 -7.11 22.52 2.64
C ALA A 132 -7.26 23.86 1.91
N LYS A 133 -6.75 24.95 2.48
CA LYS A 133 -6.77 26.30 1.90
C LYS A 133 -5.58 26.57 0.97
N GLY A 134 -4.80 25.54 0.63
CA GLY A 134 -3.60 25.66 -0.22
C GLY A 134 -2.40 26.33 0.45
N ARG A 135 -2.41 26.48 1.79
CA ARG A 135 -1.26 27.07 2.50
C ARG A 135 -0.12 26.07 2.61
N HIS A 136 1.10 26.57 2.52
CA HIS A 136 2.28 25.79 2.87
C HIS A 136 2.25 25.47 4.37
N VAL A 137 2.33 24.18 4.73
CA VAL A 137 2.33 23.71 6.12
C VAL A 137 3.46 22.72 6.33
N PRO A 138 4.02 22.65 7.55
CA PRO A 138 5.03 21.65 7.88
C PRO A 138 4.40 20.26 7.93
N CYS A 139 4.55 19.52 6.84
CA CYS A 139 4.20 18.10 6.78
C CYS A 139 5.25 17.25 7.51
N GLY A 140 4.82 16.10 8.03
CA GLY A 140 5.70 15.18 8.76
C GLY A 140 6.01 13.93 7.95
N GLY A 141 7.28 13.54 7.88
CA GLY A 141 7.66 12.22 7.43
C GLY A 141 7.52 11.19 8.55
N CYS A 142 6.93 10.02 8.27
CA CYS A 142 7.14 8.86 9.13
C CYS A 142 8.56 8.32 8.89
N GLY A 143 9.22 7.79 9.93
CA GLY A 143 10.53 7.14 9.79
C GLY A 143 10.53 5.89 8.89
N ALA A 144 9.35 5.38 8.53
CA ALA A 144 9.17 4.18 7.69
C ALA A 144 8.91 4.51 6.21
N GLY A 145 9.19 3.55 5.32
CA GLY A 145 8.90 3.67 3.89
C GLY A 145 7.39 3.55 3.66
N SER A 146 6.87 4.14 2.60
CA SER A 146 5.45 4.03 2.25
C SER A 146 5.29 3.34 0.91
N MET A 147 4.25 2.53 0.80
CA MET A 147 3.87 1.87 -0.44
C MET A 147 2.38 2.01 -0.69
N LEU A 148 2.02 2.05 -1.96
CA LEU A 148 0.64 1.87 -2.42
C LEU A 148 0.45 0.43 -2.87
N VAL A 149 -0.70 -0.14 -2.52
CA VAL A 149 -1.07 -1.52 -2.87
C VAL A 149 -2.42 -1.47 -3.55
N ALA A 150 -2.50 -1.89 -4.81
CA ALA A 150 -3.73 -1.88 -5.59
C ALA A 150 -4.31 -3.27 -5.76
N TYR A 151 -5.63 -3.38 -5.58
CA TYR A 151 -6.46 -4.51 -5.97
C TYR A 151 -7.45 -4.03 -7.04
N GLY A 152 -7.61 -4.80 -8.10
CA GLY A 152 -8.40 -4.43 -9.27
C GLY A 152 -7.55 -3.87 -10.40
N SER A 153 -7.94 -4.17 -11.65
CA SER A 153 -7.20 -3.79 -12.85
C SER A 153 -7.13 -2.27 -13.04
N GLU A 154 -8.21 -1.55 -12.75
CA GLU A 154 -8.28 -0.09 -12.84
C GLU A 154 -7.35 0.57 -11.82
N MET A 155 -7.38 0.11 -10.57
CA MET A 155 -6.52 0.60 -9.50
C MET A 155 -5.04 0.32 -9.78
N ALA A 156 -4.73 -0.87 -10.30
CA ALA A 156 -3.38 -1.18 -10.76
C ALA A 156 -2.92 -0.26 -11.90
N SER A 157 -3.80 0.01 -12.87
CA SER A 157 -3.54 0.95 -13.96
C SER A 157 -3.22 2.36 -13.44
N ALA A 158 -3.97 2.84 -12.45
CA ALA A 158 -3.72 4.12 -11.79
C ALA A 158 -2.33 4.16 -11.13
N LEU A 159 -1.94 3.12 -10.40
CA LEU A 159 -0.61 3.02 -9.81
C LEU A 159 0.50 3.11 -10.86
N PHE A 160 0.41 2.37 -11.97
CA PHE A 160 1.41 2.41 -13.04
C PHE A 160 1.52 3.78 -13.72
N LYS A 161 0.40 4.49 -13.88
CA LYS A 161 0.37 5.83 -14.49
C LYS A 161 0.88 6.92 -13.54
N SER A 162 0.81 6.69 -12.23
CA SER A 162 1.11 7.72 -11.22
C SER A 162 2.54 8.24 -11.17
N LYS A 163 3.52 7.42 -11.61
CA LYS A 163 4.96 7.74 -11.54
C LYS A 163 5.44 8.14 -10.13
N LEU A 164 4.71 7.76 -9.07
CA LEU A 164 5.06 8.06 -7.68
C LEU A 164 6.33 7.34 -7.20
N GLY A 165 6.73 6.27 -7.87
CA GLY A 165 7.93 5.51 -7.54
C GLY A 165 8.01 4.19 -8.32
N LEU A 166 8.81 3.25 -7.80
CA LEU A 166 8.98 1.94 -8.41
C LEU A 166 7.67 1.16 -8.31
N THR A 167 7.02 0.95 -9.45
CA THR A 167 5.75 0.24 -9.53
C THR A 167 5.94 -1.12 -10.19
N LEU A 168 5.51 -2.18 -9.52
CA LEU A 168 5.68 -3.56 -9.94
C LEU A 168 4.31 -4.24 -10.02
N PRO A 169 4.06 -5.05 -11.07
CA PRO A 169 2.91 -5.93 -11.07
C PRO A 169 3.11 -7.01 -10.00
N VAL A 170 2.05 -7.35 -9.29
CA VAL A 170 2.06 -8.51 -8.40
C VAL A 170 1.43 -9.66 -9.16
N SER A 171 2.23 -10.70 -9.45
CA SER A 171 1.70 -11.89 -10.12
C SER A 171 0.81 -12.65 -9.14
N LYS A 172 -0.51 -12.60 -9.37
CA LYS A 172 -1.46 -13.49 -8.72
C LYS A 172 -1.00 -14.94 -8.98
N ASN A 173 -1.00 -15.76 -7.93
CA ASN A 173 -0.50 -17.15 -7.90
C ASN A 173 1.01 -17.32 -7.73
N VAL A 174 1.76 -16.35 -7.21
CA VAL A 174 3.04 -16.65 -6.55
C VAL A 174 2.71 -17.38 -5.26
N GLU A 175 2.74 -18.71 -5.33
CA GLU A 175 2.83 -19.53 -4.13
C GLU A 175 4.08 -19.10 -3.38
N THR A 176 3.89 -18.34 -2.31
CA THR A 176 4.94 -18.06 -1.34
C THR A 176 5.10 -19.33 -0.51
N PHE A 177 5.71 -20.36 -1.10
CA PHE A 177 6.09 -21.55 -0.35
C PHE A 177 7.06 -21.11 0.74
N ARG A 178 6.62 -21.16 1.99
CA ARG A 178 7.54 -21.36 3.10
C ARG A 178 7.71 -22.87 3.21
N THR A 179 8.74 -23.43 2.60
CA THR A 179 9.18 -24.76 2.98
C THR A 179 9.61 -24.68 4.43
N ALA A 180 8.78 -25.23 5.34
CA ALA A 180 9.10 -25.32 6.76
C ALA A 180 10.43 -26.04 7.04
N LYS A 181 11.02 -26.70 6.02
CA LYS A 181 12.31 -27.37 6.05
C LYS A 181 13.54 -26.45 5.95
N ASP A 182 13.40 -25.19 5.55
CA ASP A 182 14.57 -24.36 5.25
C ASP A 182 15.30 -23.81 6.48
N PHE A 183 14.69 -23.88 7.67
CA PHE A 183 15.28 -23.42 8.92
C PHE A 183 15.63 -24.56 9.90
N ALA A 184 15.31 -25.80 9.55
CA ALA A 184 15.60 -26.97 10.38
C ALA A 184 16.87 -27.67 9.88
N GLY A 185 18.03 -27.18 10.32
CA GLY A 185 19.24 -27.97 10.56
C GLY A 185 19.88 -28.72 9.37
N GLY A 186 21.13 -28.35 9.08
CA GLY A 186 22.10 -29.24 8.44
C GLY A 186 22.16 -29.14 6.92
N SER A 187 23.40 -29.01 6.44
CA SER A 187 23.80 -28.98 5.03
C SER A 187 23.02 -29.96 4.15
N ARG A 188 22.20 -29.45 3.24
CA ARG A 188 21.85 -30.15 2.00
C ARG A 188 21.90 -29.16 0.84
N ARG A 189 22.53 -29.61 -0.25
CA ARG A 189 22.67 -28.88 -1.52
C ARG A 189 21.30 -28.35 -2.00
N PRO A 190 21.26 -27.24 -2.76
CA PRO A 190 20.03 -26.75 -3.35
C PRO A 190 19.31 -27.88 -4.07
N ASN A 191 18.02 -28.05 -3.75
CA ASN A 191 17.18 -29.09 -4.34
C ASN A 191 17.01 -28.80 -5.83
N GLU A 192 17.58 -29.62 -6.70
CA GLU A 192 17.46 -29.51 -8.18
C GLU A 192 16.01 -29.73 -8.67
N ASN A 193 15.10 -30.16 -7.78
CA ASN A 193 13.67 -30.31 -8.03
C ASN A 193 12.82 -29.13 -7.51
N LEU A 194 13.35 -27.90 -7.56
CA LEU A 194 12.47 -26.73 -7.54
C LEU A 194 11.44 -26.90 -8.68
N PRO A 195 10.14 -26.68 -8.46
CA PRO A 195 9.18 -26.66 -9.56
C PRO A 195 9.65 -25.56 -10.51
N HIS A 196 10.18 -26.02 -11.64
CA HIS A 196 10.44 -25.23 -12.83
C HIS A 196 9.28 -24.26 -12.99
N LEU A 197 9.60 -22.97 -13.19
CA LEU A 197 8.62 -21.95 -13.56
C LEU A 197 7.63 -22.60 -14.52
N SER A 198 6.36 -22.73 -14.11
CA SER A 198 5.38 -23.41 -14.96
C SER A 198 5.45 -22.80 -16.37
N GLU A 199 5.33 -23.60 -17.43
CA GLU A 199 5.50 -23.08 -18.79
C GLU A 199 4.63 -21.85 -19.05
N SER A 200 3.45 -21.79 -18.41
CA SER A 200 2.55 -20.65 -18.38
C SER A 200 3.21 -19.38 -17.81
N ARG A 201 3.96 -19.48 -16.71
CA ARG A 201 4.73 -18.37 -16.13
C ARG A 201 5.87 -17.92 -17.04
N GLN A 202 6.61 -18.86 -17.61
CA GLN A 202 7.71 -18.52 -18.52
C GLN A 202 7.18 -17.79 -19.77
N ARG A 203 6.01 -18.19 -20.28
CA ARG A 203 5.33 -17.51 -21.40
C ARG A 203 4.92 -16.08 -21.03
N ILE A 204 4.37 -15.84 -19.83
CA ILE A 204 4.00 -14.50 -19.37
C ILE A 204 5.22 -13.58 -19.21
N ILE A 205 6.31 -14.10 -18.62
CA ILE A 205 7.56 -13.34 -18.43
C ILE A 205 8.19 -12.99 -19.79
N ASN A 206 8.21 -13.95 -20.74
CA ASN A 206 8.74 -13.73 -22.07
C ASN A 206 7.92 -12.70 -22.86
N ALA A 207 6.58 -12.77 -22.76
CA ALA A 207 5.69 -11.81 -23.41
C ALA A 207 5.86 -10.38 -22.86
N ALA A 208 5.93 -10.23 -21.53
CA ALA A 208 6.16 -8.95 -20.87
C ALA A 208 7.53 -8.34 -21.24
N SER A 209 8.58 -9.18 -21.28
CA SER A 209 9.93 -8.76 -21.67
C SER A 209 10.01 -8.34 -23.14
N ALA A 210 9.29 -9.03 -24.03
CA ALA A 210 9.22 -8.67 -25.45
C ALA A 210 8.50 -7.32 -25.68
N ALA A 211 7.41 -7.07 -24.94
CA ALA A 211 6.70 -5.80 -25.00
C ALA A 211 7.57 -4.62 -24.52
N LEU A 212 8.37 -4.83 -23.45
CA LEU A 212 9.32 -3.82 -22.96
C LEU A 212 10.41 -3.50 -23.98
N ARG A 213 10.98 -4.53 -24.64
CA ARG A 213 12.02 -4.36 -25.66
C ARG A 213 11.52 -3.58 -26.87
N ARG A 214 10.32 -3.86 -27.36
CA ARG A 214 9.70 -3.12 -28.48
C ARG A 214 9.46 -1.65 -28.14
N ARG A 215 9.12 -1.35 -26.89
CA ARG A 215 8.89 0.02 -26.42
C ARG A 215 10.15 0.85 -26.26
N ASN A 216 11.31 0.20 -26.14
CA ASN A 216 12.62 0.88 -26.04
C ASN A 216 13.33 0.99 -27.40
N GLN A 217 12.74 0.47 -28.48
CA GLN A 217 13.27 0.53 -29.85
C GLN A 217 12.51 1.53 -30.75
N ASN A 218 11.42 2.12 -30.25
CA ASN A 218 10.67 3.21 -30.86
C ASN A 218 10.83 4.47 -30.00
#